data_AF-A0A959BXG0-F1
#
_entry.id   AF-A0A959BXG0-F1
#
_cell.length_a   1.000
_cell.length_b   1.000
_cell.length_c   1.000
_cell.angle_alpha   90.00
_cell.angle_beta   90.00
_cell.angle_gamma   90.00
#
_symmetry.space_group_name_H-M   'P 1'
#
loop_
_entity.id
_entity.type
_entity.pdbx_description
1 polymer ?
#
loop_
_entity_poly.entity_id
_entity_poly.type
_entity_poly.pdbx_seq_one_letter_code
_entity_poly.pdbx_strand_id
1 'polypeptide(L)'
;TAAIRKDPFSVLLFDEIEKAHPSFFDLLLQILSEGRLTDTRGKLTNFCSTIIIMTSNIGAQTLVSNPIGWLQGMNKEVVKEHFLSEVQKYFRPELFNRIDQVIPFAPLDSFTVRFVVEREIALLRKREGIQFRRINLSLGDEVLDFLAQKGYDGKYGARQLQRTIREELVVPLSRILNTEDYDDQLEVTATVEDGKIQIEAQSDPLGLELLLEEYAKISHADHASALRRQIEQMKEGHFYVRLLSELDILEAKKRKAKQRFWNNRQQSDRYTYYLETRQHVDELSWQIEELEMKLALSSLNAGPYEPGWTDELQDWENAFFGLKVEVYTRLFPKANSCQLAVYGSNPLPAVDFYVQLFRHKAFTFQAHSVWFRESFYNEEATEVEGSTVKKKKREAYIKQPWHPDISPVPLPEKPDDILWGVEFSLDGLCSYRFLKGEEGAQQWVGEGEMPAQYLVIVENEPFPTPPKLHRKDFYTKQTFRRLIDPVAVKDTVYKINREYNKTALLGLIMEKMEEIFRINLDLEIL
;
A
#
# COMPACT_ATOMS: atom_id res chain seq x y z
N THR A 1 -18.26 -50.38 21.73
CA THR A 1 -17.17 -51.31 21.35
C THR A 1 -16.36 -50.85 20.14
N ALA A 2 -16.97 -50.47 19.01
CA ALA A 2 -16.22 -50.05 17.81
C ALA A 2 -15.25 -48.87 18.02
N ALA A 3 -15.66 -47.84 18.79
CA ALA A 3 -14.82 -46.71 19.14
C ALA A 3 -13.55 -47.13 19.91
N ILE A 4 -13.71 -47.97 20.95
CA ILE A 4 -12.60 -48.50 21.77
C ILE A 4 -11.66 -49.41 20.96
N ARG A 5 -12.17 -50.15 19.97
CA ARG A 5 -11.30 -50.92 19.06
C ARG A 5 -10.45 -50.04 18.15
N LYS A 6 -10.93 -48.83 17.83
CA LYS A 6 -10.20 -47.85 17.01
C LYS A 6 -9.18 -47.09 17.86
N ASP A 7 -9.54 -46.77 19.09
CA ASP A 7 -8.69 -46.07 20.05
C ASP A 7 -8.79 -46.71 21.46
N PRO A 8 -7.91 -47.68 21.77
CA PRO A 8 -7.93 -48.40 23.04
C PRO A 8 -7.55 -47.52 24.25
N PHE A 9 -6.79 -46.44 24.02
CA PHE A 9 -6.31 -45.52 25.05
C PHE A 9 -7.26 -44.32 25.15
N SER A 10 -8.42 -44.55 25.73
CA SER A 10 -9.49 -43.54 25.78
C SER A 10 -10.12 -43.41 27.17
N VAL A 11 -10.76 -42.27 27.39
CA VAL A 11 -11.67 -42.06 28.52
C VAL A 11 -13.09 -42.35 28.04
N LEU A 12 -13.76 -43.31 28.66
CA LEU A 12 -15.13 -43.69 28.36
C LEU A 12 -16.05 -43.12 29.45
N LEU A 13 -16.87 -42.13 29.08
CA LEU A 13 -17.84 -41.50 29.97
C LEU A 13 -19.23 -42.14 29.79
N PHE A 14 -19.79 -42.68 30.86
CA PHE A 14 -21.20 -43.03 30.96
C PHE A 14 -21.92 -41.98 31.81
N ASP A 15 -22.71 -41.14 31.15
CA ASP A 15 -23.44 -40.05 31.81
C ASP A 15 -24.79 -40.53 32.35
N GLU A 16 -25.21 -40.04 33.53
CA GLU A 16 -26.51 -40.34 34.17
C GLU A 16 -26.84 -41.84 34.23
N ILE A 17 -25.90 -42.63 34.79
CA ILE A 17 -25.95 -44.09 34.77
C ILE A 17 -27.21 -44.68 35.43
N GLU A 18 -27.86 -43.93 36.33
CA GLU A 18 -29.10 -44.34 36.99
C GLU A 18 -30.28 -44.47 36.01
N LYS A 19 -30.20 -43.86 34.83
CA LYS A 19 -31.25 -43.94 33.80
C LYS A 19 -31.05 -45.13 32.86
N ALA A 20 -29.95 -45.86 32.98
CA ALA A 20 -29.65 -46.99 32.11
C ALA A 20 -30.60 -48.18 32.36
N HIS A 21 -30.97 -48.88 31.30
CA HIS A 21 -31.77 -50.11 31.40
C HIS A 21 -31.01 -51.20 32.18
N PRO A 22 -31.67 -52.03 33.01
CA PRO A 22 -30.99 -53.02 33.85
C PRO A 22 -29.99 -53.94 33.11
N SER A 23 -30.30 -54.34 31.88
CA SER A 23 -29.43 -55.18 31.05
C SER A 23 -28.08 -54.54 30.68
N PHE A 24 -27.97 -53.21 30.80
CA PHE A 24 -26.71 -52.51 30.59
C PHE A 24 -25.71 -52.84 31.70
N PHE A 25 -26.18 -53.02 32.94
CA PHE A 25 -25.31 -53.30 34.09
C PHE A 25 -24.63 -54.67 33.98
N ASP A 26 -25.29 -55.65 33.36
CA ASP A 26 -24.70 -56.97 33.14
C ASP A 26 -23.52 -56.89 32.15
N LEU A 27 -23.65 -56.09 31.09
CA LEU A 27 -22.58 -55.82 30.14
C LEU A 27 -21.45 -54.99 30.79
N LEU A 28 -21.81 -54.00 31.58
CA LEU A 28 -20.85 -53.18 32.32
C LEU A 28 -20.05 -54.03 33.32
N LEU A 29 -20.69 -54.97 34.00
CA LEU A 29 -20.02 -55.90 34.91
C LEU A 29 -18.98 -56.75 34.19
N GLN A 30 -19.29 -57.22 32.97
CA GLN A 30 -18.33 -57.94 32.13
C GLN A 30 -17.12 -57.05 31.77
N ILE A 31 -17.38 -55.80 31.36
CA ILE A 31 -16.32 -54.84 31.01
C ILE A 31 -15.42 -54.57 32.22
N LEU A 32 -16.00 -54.27 33.39
CA LEU A 32 -15.24 -53.92 34.60
C LEU A 32 -14.52 -55.13 35.22
N SER A 33 -15.02 -56.35 35.02
CA SER A 33 -14.42 -57.57 35.57
C SER A 33 -13.33 -58.16 34.66
N GLU A 34 -13.64 -58.35 33.38
CA GLU A 34 -12.75 -59.04 32.43
C GLU A 34 -11.90 -58.08 31.61
N GLY A 35 -12.18 -56.77 31.69
CA GLY A 35 -11.56 -55.76 30.83
C GLY A 35 -11.89 -55.99 29.35
N ARG A 36 -12.93 -56.77 29.03
CA ARG A 36 -13.23 -57.21 27.67
C ARG A 36 -14.73 -57.29 27.43
N LEU A 37 -15.14 -57.03 26.19
CA LEU A 37 -16.51 -57.27 25.75
C LEU A 37 -16.52 -57.86 24.34
N THR A 38 -17.23 -58.97 24.17
CA THR A 38 -17.48 -59.59 22.86
C THR A 38 -18.79 -59.06 22.32
N ASP A 39 -18.76 -58.47 21.12
CA ASP A 39 -20.00 -58.02 20.48
C ASP A 39 -20.80 -59.18 19.86
N THR A 40 -22.02 -58.90 19.42
CA THR A 40 -22.92 -59.89 18.79
C THR A 40 -22.39 -60.48 17.48
N ARG A 41 -21.30 -59.91 16.93
CA ARG A 41 -20.60 -60.42 15.74
C ARG A 41 -19.36 -61.24 16.11
N GLY A 42 -19.17 -61.56 17.39
CA GLY A 42 -18.03 -62.32 17.91
C GLY A 42 -16.73 -61.53 18.00
N LYS A 43 -16.75 -60.20 17.82
CA LYS A 43 -15.53 -59.39 17.88
C LYS A 43 -15.24 -58.98 19.32
N LEU A 44 -14.12 -59.46 19.84
CA LEU A 44 -13.59 -59.09 21.15
C LEU A 44 -13.07 -57.64 21.14
N THR A 45 -13.41 -56.89 22.17
CA THR A 45 -12.92 -55.53 22.43
C THR A 45 -12.21 -55.51 23.77
N ASN A 46 -11.00 -54.93 23.82
CA ASN A 46 -10.21 -54.80 25.03
C ASN A 46 -10.39 -53.40 25.64
N PHE A 47 -10.68 -53.33 26.94
CA PHE A 47 -10.88 -52.13 27.75
C PHE A 47 -9.79 -51.97 28.83
N CYS A 48 -8.78 -52.85 28.90
CA CYS A 48 -7.71 -52.77 29.90
C CYS A 48 -6.89 -51.46 29.85
N SER A 49 -6.96 -50.70 28.76
CA SER A 49 -6.27 -49.41 28.59
C SER A 49 -7.25 -48.22 28.56
N THR A 50 -8.49 -48.44 28.97
CA THR A 50 -9.57 -47.45 28.95
C THR A 50 -9.90 -47.02 30.39
N ILE A 51 -9.95 -45.71 30.63
CA ILE A 51 -10.47 -45.18 31.91
C ILE A 51 -11.97 -45.04 31.79
N ILE A 52 -12.73 -45.73 32.64
CA ILE A 52 -14.19 -45.66 32.65
C ILE A 52 -14.64 -44.69 33.73
N ILE A 53 -15.37 -43.65 33.34
CA ILE A 53 -15.95 -42.67 34.24
C ILE A 53 -17.47 -42.80 34.14
N MET A 54 -18.13 -42.91 35.29
CA MET A 54 -19.60 -42.92 35.39
C MET A 54 -20.02 -41.70 36.18
N THR A 55 -21.02 -40.97 35.70
CA THR A 55 -21.66 -39.89 36.46
C THR A 55 -23.05 -40.34 36.90
N SER A 56 -23.50 -39.83 38.04
CA SER A 56 -24.82 -40.12 38.56
C SER A 56 -25.31 -39.03 39.49
N ASN A 57 -26.63 -38.82 39.53
CA ASN A 57 -27.28 -37.97 40.52
C ASN A 57 -27.79 -38.72 41.77
N ILE A 58 -27.39 -39.99 41.96
CA ILE A 58 -27.75 -40.80 43.14
C ILE A 58 -27.30 -40.09 44.42
N GLY A 59 -28.21 -39.99 45.39
CA GLY A 59 -27.97 -39.33 46.68
C GLY A 59 -27.99 -37.79 46.66
N ALA A 60 -28.12 -37.13 45.50
CA ALA A 60 -28.13 -35.67 45.41
C ALA A 60 -29.42 -35.05 46.01
N GLN A 61 -30.58 -35.70 45.85
CA GLN A 61 -31.87 -35.18 46.33
C GLN A 61 -31.98 -35.21 47.87
N THR A 62 -31.41 -36.23 48.51
CA THR A 62 -31.46 -36.43 49.97
C THR A 62 -30.68 -35.34 50.71
N LEU A 63 -29.61 -34.83 50.09
CA LEU A 63 -28.81 -33.73 50.62
C LEU A 63 -29.50 -32.38 50.47
N VAL A 64 -30.18 -32.11 49.35
CA VAL A 64 -30.88 -30.83 49.13
C VAL A 64 -32.10 -30.66 50.06
N SER A 65 -32.68 -31.76 50.55
CA SER A 65 -33.99 -31.76 51.23
C SER A 65 -33.93 -31.55 52.76
N ASN A 66 -32.75 -31.44 53.38
CA ASN A 66 -32.64 -31.41 54.85
C ASN A 66 -31.82 -30.20 55.36
N PRO A 67 -32.34 -28.95 55.31
CA PRO A 67 -31.60 -27.70 55.60
C PRO A 67 -31.29 -27.41 57.07
N ILE A 68 -31.70 -28.27 58.01
CA ILE A 68 -31.52 -28.04 59.45
C ILE A 68 -30.11 -28.49 59.86
N GLY A 69 -29.11 -27.63 59.63
CA GLY A 69 -27.72 -27.87 60.03
C GLY A 69 -26.62 -27.23 59.17
N TRP A 70 -26.96 -26.37 58.20
CA TRP A 70 -26.05 -25.92 57.13
C TRP A 70 -25.21 -24.69 57.48
N LEU A 71 -25.01 -24.42 58.76
CA LEU A 71 -24.11 -23.35 59.21
C LEU A 71 -22.83 -23.99 59.74
N GLN A 72 -21.76 -23.83 58.96
CA GLN A 72 -20.36 -24.13 59.26
C GLN A 72 -19.96 -25.60 59.44
N GLY A 73 -19.26 -26.13 58.43
CA GLY A 73 -18.29 -27.21 58.60
C GLY A 73 -18.86 -28.63 58.55
N MET A 74 -19.32 -29.08 57.37
CA MET A 74 -19.44 -30.53 57.17
C MET A 74 -18.05 -31.15 57.06
N ASN A 75 -17.82 -32.18 57.88
CA ASN A 75 -16.68 -33.06 57.71
C ASN A 75 -16.81 -33.76 56.34
N LYS A 76 -15.81 -33.62 55.47
CA LYS A 76 -15.79 -34.24 54.12
C LYS A 76 -16.05 -35.75 54.18
N GLU A 77 -15.70 -36.38 55.29
CA GLU A 77 -15.96 -37.79 55.57
C GLU A 77 -17.46 -38.13 55.63
N VAL A 78 -18.28 -37.31 56.29
CA VAL A 78 -19.73 -37.58 56.46
C VAL A 78 -20.47 -37.51 55.11
N VAL A 79 -20.12 -36.54 54.28
CA VAL A 79 -20.68 -36.39 52.92
C VAL A 79 -20.26 -37.57 52.04
N LYS A 80 -19.01 -37.99 52.14
CA LYS A 80 -18.48 -39.13 51.40
C LYS A 80 -19.17 -40.44 51.81
N GLU A 81 -19.36 -40.66 53.10
CA GLU A 81 -20.08 -41.83 53.62
C GLU A 81 -21.53 -41.88 53.16
N HIS A 82 -22.23 -40.73 53.15
CA HIS A 82 -23.59 -40.64 52.62
C HIS A 82 -23.66 -41.06 51.14
N PHE A 83 -22.84 -40.46 50.27
CA PHE A 83 -22.85 -40.82 48.84
C PHE A 83 -22.42 -42.27 48.61
N LEU A 84 -21.43 -42.77 49.36
CA LEU A 84 -20.98 -44.15 49.23
C LEU A 84 -22.10 -45.12 49.65
N SER A 85 -22.85 -44.82 50.70
CA SER A 85 -24.02 -45.60 51.13
C SER A 85 -25.13 -45.60 50.08
N GLU A 86 -25.47 -44.44 49.51
CA GLU A 86 -26.53 -44.34 48.49
C GLU A 86 -26.14 -45.08 47.19
N VAL A 87 -24.89 -44.97 46.76
CA VAL A 87 -24.35 -45.71 45.60
C VAL A 87 -24.35 -47.21 45.87
N GLN A 88 -23.99 -47.65 47.09
CA GLN A 88 -24.01 -49.06 47.49
C GLN A 88 -25.43 -49.64 47.57
N LYS A 89 -26.43 -48.84 47.93
CA LYS A 89 -27.85 -49.26 47.90
C LYS A 89 -28.39 -49.38 46.47
N TYR A 90 -27.94 -48.51 45.57
CA TYR A 90 -28.41 -48.48 44.18
C TYR A 90 -27.82 -49.62 43.35
N PHE A 91 -26.50 -49.82 43.42
CA PHE A 91 -25.83 -50.87 42.64
C PHE A 91 -25.84 -52.22 43.36
N ARG A 92 -25.93 -53.31 42.59
CA ARG A 92 -25.76 -54.66 43.13
C ARG A 92 -24.33 -54.82 43.69
N PRO A 93 -24.12 -55.61 44.76
CA PRO A 93 -22.79 -55.79 45.36
C PRO A 93 -21.71 -56.22 44.37
N GLU A 94 -22.05 -57.05 43.37
CA GLU A 94 -21.10 -57.53 42.36
C GLU A 94 -20.54 -56.39 41.51
N LEU A 95 -21.36 -55.38 41.18
CA LEU A 95 -20.95 -54.24 40.37
C LEU A 95 -20.26 -53.19 41.23
N PHE A 96 -20.76 -52.91 42.43
CA PHE A 96 -20.14 -51.95 43.35
C PHE A 96 -18.70 -52.34 43.69
N ASN A 97 -18.44 -53.63 43.93
CA ASN A 97 -17.10 -54.16 44.22
C ASN A 97 -16.13 -54.12 43.01
N ARG A 98 -16.58 -53.66 41.85
CA ARG A 98 -15.78 -53.44 40.64
C ARG A 98 -15.54 -51.96 40.35
N ILE A 99 -16.06 -51.06 41.17
CA ILE A 99 -15.80 -49.63 41.09
C ILE A 99 -14.60 -49.34 41.98
N ASP A 100 -13.51 -48.87 41.38
CA ASP A 100 -12.27 -48.58 42.13
C ASP A 100 -12.45 -47.44 43.13
N GLN A 101 -13.15 -46.38 42.73
CA GLN A 101 -13.35 -45.20 43.56
C GLN A 101 -14.67 -44.50 43.26
N VAL A 102 -15.41 -44.17 44.33
CA VAL A 102 -16.56 -43.25 44.26
C VAL A 102 -16.09 -41.86 44.69
N ILE A 103 -16.26 -40.87 43.79
CA ILE A 103 -15.80 -39.49 44.00
C ILE A 103 -17.03 -38.59 44.20
N PRO A 104 -17.36 -38.19 45.44
CA PRO A 104 -18.41 -37.21 45.67
C PRO A 104 -17.94 -35.81 45.26
N PHE A 105 -18.75 -35.10 44.49
CA PHE A 105 -18.50 -33.71 44.12
C PHE A 105 -19.06 -32.79 45.21
N ALA A 106 -18.24 -31.85 45.67
CA ALA A 106 -18.71 -30.81 46.58
C ALA A 106 -19.66 -29.84 45.84
N PRO A 107 -20.66 -29.27 46.53
CA PRO A 107 -21.43 -28.16 45.96
C PRO A 107 -20.48 -27.00 45.64
N LEU A 108 -20.81 -26.24 44.60
CA LEU A 108 -20.04 -25.07 44.21
C LEU A 108 -20.22 -23.99 45.27
N ASP A 109 -19.12 -23.53 45.89
CA ASP A 109 -19.14 -22.34 46.74
C ASP A 109 -19.07 -21.06 45.88
N SER A 110 -19.33 -19.91 46.50
CA SER A 110 -19.33 -18.61 45.80
C SER A 110 -18.00 -18.31 45.11
N PHE A 111 -16.88 -18.71 45.73
CA PHE A 111 -15.54 -18.52 45.18
C PHE A 111 -15.32 -19.36 43.92
N THR A 112 -15.73 -20.62 43.94
CA THR A 112 -15.66 -21.53 42.78
C THR A 112 -16.56 -21.05 41.65
N VAL A 113 -17.75 -20.53 41.98
CA VAL A 113 -18.67 -19.94 40.98
C VAL A 113 -18.03 -18.74 40.30
N ARG A 114 -17.40 -17.83 41.06
CA ARG A 114 -16.68 -16.67 40.51
C ARG A 114 -15.55 -17.09 39.57
N PHE A 115 -14.77 -18.09 39.96
CA PHE A 115 -13.72 -18.65 39.10
C PHE A 115 -14.29 -19.25 37.79
N VAL A 116 -15.45 -19.90 37.85
CA VAL A 116 -16.12 -20.40 36.65
C VAL A 116 -16.56 -19.24 35.75
N VAL A 117 -17.08 -18.14 36.31
CA VAL A 117 -17.43 -16.93 35.53
C VAL A 117 -16.20 -16.40 34.79
N GLU A 118 -15.08 -16.20 35.49
CA GLU A 118 -13.84 -15.72 34.88
C GLU A 118 -13.38 -16.60 33.71
N ARG A 119 -13.44 -17.92 33.90
CA ARG A 119 -13.12 -18.87 32.83
C ARG A 119 -14.05 -18.73 31.63
N GLU A 120 -15.35 -18.63 31.85
CA GLU A 120 -16.33 -18.46 30.77
C GLU A 120 -16.16 -17.12 30.05
N ILE A 121 -15.79 -16.06 30.75
CA ILE A 121 -15.44 -14.76 30.16
C ILE A 121 -14.15 -14.85 29.34
N ALA A 122 -13.14 -15.58 29.82
CA ALA A 122 -11.93 -15.82 29.05
C ALA A 122 -12.22 -16.61 27.75
N LEU A 123 -13.18 -17.54 27.77
CA LEU A 123 -13.64 -18.24 26.57
C LEU A 123 -14.46 -17.32 25.66
N LEU A 124 -15.28 -16.42 26.22
CA LEU A 124 -16.02 -15.42 25.45
C LEU A 124 -15.06 -14.54 24.65
N ARG A 125 -13.99 -14.04 25.27
CA ARG A 125 -12.95 -13.23 24.61
C ARG A 125 -12.26 -13.93 23.44
N LYS A 126 -12.25 -15.27 23.42
CA LYS A 126 -11.67 -16.08 22.32
C LYS A 126 -12.65 -16.42 21.20
N ARG A 127 -13.92 -15.99 21.28
CA ARG A 127 -14.87 -16.26 20.20
C ARG A 127 -14.53 -15.42 18.98
N GLU A 128 -14.69 -16.01 17.80
CA GLU A 128 -14.35 -15.38 16.52
C GLU A 128 -14.99 -14.01 16.33
N GLY A 129 -16.27 -13.85 16.69
CA GLY A 129 -16.99 -12.57 16.58
C GLY A 129 -16.51 -11.47 17.54
N ILE A 130 -15.67 -11.80 18.52
CA ILE A 130 -14.99 -10.84 19.41
C ILE A 130 -13.53 -10.70 19.00
N GLN A 131 -12.83 -11.82 18.76
CA GLN A 131 -11.41 -11.83 18.44
C GLN A 131 -11.07 -11.17 17.10
N PHE A 132 -11.91 -11.36 16.07
CA PHE A 132 -11.69 -10.78 14.74
C PHE A 132 -12.34 -9.41 14.57
N ARG A 133 -13.05 -8.94 15.60
CA ARG A 133 -13.58 -7.59 15.64
C ARG A 133 -12.59 -6.69 16.38
N ARG A 134 -12.48 -5.42 15.99
CA ARG A 134 -11.58 -4.45 16.62
C ARG A 134 -12.20 -3.90 17.91
N ILE A 135 -12.36 -4.74 18.93
CA ILE A 135 -12.99 -4.34 20.20
C ILE A 135 -12.05 -4.53 21.40
N ASN A 136 -11.99 -3.50 22.24
CA ASN A 136 -11.39 -3.58 23.58
C ASN A 136 -12.50 -3.79 24.61
N LEU A 137 -12.70 -5.04 25.03
CA LEU A 137 -13.75 -5.40 26.00
C LEU A 137 -13.24 -5.38 27.44
N SER A 138 -13.62 -4.32 28.17
CA SER A 138 -13.40 -4.17 29.61
C SER A 138 -14.65 -4.59 30.39
N LEU A 139 -14.46 -5.46 31.37
CA LEU A 139 -15.52 -5.93 32.27
C LEU A 139 -15.11 -5.56 33.69
N GLY A 140 -15.92 -4.75 34.37
CA GLY A 140 -15.69 -4.43 35.79
C GLY A 140 -15.80 -5.67 36.68
N ASP A 141 -15.10 -5.66 37.82
CA ASP A 141 -15.20 -6.76 38.79
C ASP A 141 -16.63 -6.91 39.32
N GLU A 142 -17.38 -5.81 39.43
CA GLU A 142 -18.80 -5.85 39.81
C GLU A 142 -19.66 -6.66 38.84
N VAL A 143 -19.32 -6.69 37.54
CA VAL A 143 -20.06 -7.47 36.53
C VAL A 143 -19.87 -8.96 36.78
N LEU A 144 -18.64 -9.36 37.07
CA LEU A 144 -18.30 -10.74 37.30
C LEU A 144 -18.90 -11.25 38.63
N ASP A 145 -18.90 -10.41 39.66
CA ASP A 145 -19.57 -10.69 40.94
C ASP A 145 -21.09 -10.80 40.77
N PHE A 146 -21.69 -9.88 40.00
CA PHE A 146 -23.12 -9.90 39.69
C PHE A 146 -23.52 -11.18 38.95
N LEU A 147 -22.74 -11.57 37.93
CA LEU A 147 -22.97 -12.81 37.18
C LEU A 147 -22.84 -14.04 38.09
N ALA A 148 -21.86 -14.06 39.00
CA ALA A 148 -21.68 -15.13 39.96
C ALA A 148 -22.87 -15.23 40.94
N GLN A 149 -23.34 -14.09 41.46
CA GLN A 149 -24.45 -14.05 42.41
C GLN A 149 -25.79 -14.43 41.78
N LYS A 150 -26.09 -13.92 40.58
CA LYS A 150 -27.35 -14.15 39.86
C LYS A 150 -27.39 -15.53 39.19
N GLY A 151 -26.25 -16.02 38.72
CA GLY A 151 -26.13 -17.31 38.05
C GLY A 151 -25.99 -18.51 38.98
N TYR A 152 -25.85 -18.30 40.29
CA TYR A 152 -25.76 -19.36 41.28
C TYR A 152 -27.16 -19.83 41.72
N ASP A 153 -27.48 -21.06 41.34
CA ASP A 153 -28.59 -21.81 41.94
C ASP A 153 -28.02 -23.12 42.51
N GLY A 154 -28.13 -23.31 43.82
CA GLY A 154 -27.64 -24.51 44.50
C GLY A 154 -28.26 -25.82 44.01
N LYS A 155 -29.41 -25.77 43.32
CA LYS A 155 -30.10 -26.92 42.74
C LYS A 155 -29.71 -27.20 41.28
N TYR A 156 -29.44 -26.17 40.49
CA TYR A 156 -29.13 -26.31 39.05
C TYR A 156 -27.64 -26.16 38.70
N GLY A 157 -26.81 -25.76 39.67
CA GLY A 157 -25.36 -25.64 39.52
C GLY A 157 -24.93 -24.67 38.41
N ALA A 158 -23.75 -24.90 37.83
CA ALA A 158 -23.16 -24.03 36.81
C ALA A 158 -23.94 -23.94 35.48
N ARG A 159 -24.99 -24.77 35.26
CA ARG A 159 -25.84 -24.66 34.06
C ARG A 159 -26.63 -23.35 34.04
N GLN A 160 -27.13 -22.92 35.20
CA GLN A 160 -27.82 -21.65 35.35
C GLN A 160 -26.87 -20.47 35.13
N LEU A 161 -25.59 -20.64 35.49
CA LEU A 161 -24.55 -19.64 35.27
C LEU A 161 -24.31 -19.37 33.78
N GLN A 162 -24.11 -20.41 32.97
CA GLN A 162 -23.92 -20.26 31.52
C GLN A 162 -25.11 -19.57 30.85
N ARG A 163 -26.33 -19.88 31.31
CA ARG A 163 -27.54 -19.22 30.84
C ARG A 163 -27.55 -17.73 31.23
N THR A 164 -27.20 -17.42 32.47
CA THR A 164 -27.16 -16.05 32.98
C THR A 164 -26.12 -15.21 32.23
N ILE A 165 -24.90 -15.73 32.03
CA ILE A 165 -23.87 -15.05 31.22
C ILE A 165 -24.38 -14.79 29.80
N ARG A 166 -25.10 -15.75 29.20
CA ARG A 166 -25.64 -15.58 27.86
C ARG A 166 -26.71 -14.47 27.81
N GLU A 167 -27.71 -14.55 28.69
CA GLU A 167 -28.87 -13.65 28.69
C GLU A 167 -28.51 -12.23 29.13
N GLU A 168 -27.61 -12.09 30.11
CA GLU A 168 -27.30 -10.80 30.75
C GLU A 168 -26.09 -10.09 30.12
N LEU A 169 -25.14 -10.81 29.50
CA LEU A 169 -23.94 -10.23 28.92
C LEU A 169 -23.84 -10.46 27.41
N VAL A 170 -23.85 -11.71 26.95
CA VAL A 170 -23.56 -12.03 25.55
C VAL A 170 -24.62 -11.48 24.59
N VAL A 171 -25.90 -11.65 24.91
CA VAL A 171 -27.00 -11.17 24.06
C VAL A 171 -27.02 -9.64 24.00
N PRO A 172 -26.97 -8.89 25.12
CA PRO A 172 -26.87 -7.42 25.07
C PRO A 172 -25.64 -6.93 24.31
N LEU A 173 -24.46 -7.52 24.56
CA LEU A 173 -23.23 -7.18 23.84
C LEU A 173 -23.41 -7.36 22.33
N SER A 174 -23.98 -8.49 21.89
CA SER A 174 -24.20 -8.75 20.46
C SER A 174 -25.13 -7.74 19.79
N ARG A 175 -26.11 -7.19 20.53
CA ARG A 175 -27.04 -6.20 19.98
C ARG A 175 -26.35 -4.86 19.75
N ILE A 176 -25.56 -4.40 20.73
CA ILE A 176 -24.79 -3.15 20.63
C ILE A 176 -23.74 -3.26 19.54
N LEU A 177 -23.01 -4.37 19.50
CA LEU A 177 -22.06 -4.63 18.44
C LEU A 177 -22.72 -4.64 17.04
N ASN A 178 -23.98 -5.00 16.91
CA ASN A 178 -24.66 -4.97 15.61
C ASN A 178 -25.17 -3.57 15.19
N THR A 179 -25.14 -2.56 16.07
CA THR A 179 -25.49 -1.17 15.70
C THR A 179 -24.31 -0.38 15.18
N GLU A 180 -23.10 -0.77 15.53
CA GLU A 180 -21.85 -0.14 15.09
C GLU A 180 -21.30 -0.81 13.81
N ASP A 181 -20.56 -0.05 13.00
CA ASP A 181 -19.93 -0.59 11.81
C ASP A 181 -18.87 -1.65 12.17
N TYR A 182 -18.60 -2.54 11.21
CA TYR A 182 -17.69 -3.68 11.45
C TYR A 182 -16.22 -3.23 11.56
N ASP A 183 -15.86 -2.17 10.85
CA ASP A 183 -14.48 -1.67 10.74
C ASP A 183 -14.08 -0.73 11.88
N ASP A 184 -15.04 -0.28 12.69
CA ASP A 184 -14.82 0.64 13.81
C ASP A 184 -14.02 -0.02 14.94
N GLN A 185 -13.09 0.76 15.50
CA GLN A 185 -12.43 0.41 16.75
C GLN A 185 -13.31 0.83 17.92
N LEU A 186 -13.83 -0.14 18.67
CA LEU A 186 -14.76 0.09 19.76
C LEU A 186 -14.09 -0.15 21.11
N GLU A 187 -14.23 0.81 22.02
CA GLU A 187 -14.00 0.60 23.44
C GLU A 187 -15.33 0.22 24.08
N VAL A 188 -15.42 -1.03 24.56
CA VAL A 188 -16.64 -1.58 25.14
C VAL A 188 -16.43 -1.79 26.62
N THR A 189 -17.17 -1.05 27.44
CA THR A 189 -17.12 -1.15 28.89
C THR A 189 -18.45 -1.69 29.40
N ALA A 190 -18.38 -2.71 30.24
CA ALA A 190 -19.55 -3.26 30.92
C ALA A 190 -19.44 -3.03 32.43
N THR A 191 -20.49 -2.45 33.01
CA THR A 191 -20.63 -2.10 34.43
C THR A 191 -21.97 -2.59 34.97
N VAL A 192 -22.16 -2.53 36.29
CA VAL A 192 -23.45 -2.88 36.93
C VAL A 192 -24.09 -1.62 37.51
N GLU A 193 -25.28 -1.27 37.01
CA GLU A 193 -26.10 -0.16 37.52
C GLU A 193 -27.54 -0.65 37.75
N ASP A 194 -28.15 -0.22 38.86
CA ASP A 194 -29.54 -0.58 39.24
C ASP A 194 -29.85 -2.10 39.19
N GLY A 195 -28.85 -2.93 39.49
CA GLY A 195 -28.99 -4.39 39.46
C GLY A 195 -29.12 -5.00 38.05
N LYS A 196 -28.65 -4.30 37.02
CA LYS A 196 -28.53 -4.78 35.64
C LYS A 196 -27.14 -4.48 35.09
N ILE A 197 -26.68 -5.30 34.14
CA ILE A 197 -25.46 -5.02 33.39
C ILE A 197 -25.78 -3.94 32.36
N GLN A 198 -25.09 -2.81 32.45
CA GLN A 198 -25.06 -1.79 31.41
C GLN A 198 -23.81 -1.99 30.57
N ILE A 199 -23.95 -1.88 29.25
CA ILE A 199 -22.86 -2.01 28.31
C ILE A 199 -22.86 -0.74 27.47
N GLU A 200 -21.73 -0.04 27.51
CA GLU A 200 -21.49 1.13 26.68
C GLU A 200 -20.41 0.77 25.65
N ALA A 201 -20.68 1.10 24.39
CA ALA A 201 -19.71 1.01 23.31
C ALA A 201 -19.49 2.42 22.76
N GLN A 202 -18.24 2.85 22.70
CA GLN A 202 -17.86 4.12 22.10
C GLN A 202 -16.84 3.83 21.00
N SER A 203 -16.98 4.50 19.86
CA SER A 203 -15.94 4.51 18.84
C SER A 203 -14.74 5.27 19.40
N ASP A 204 -13.58 4.63 19.42
CA ASP A 204 -12.32 5.24 19.82
C ASP A 204 -11.80 6.11 18.65
N PRO A 205 -11.91 7.44 18.71
CA PRO A 205 -11.46 8.31 17.63
C PRO A 205 -9.93 8.31 17.49
N LEU A 206 -9.21 8.08 18.60
CA LEU A 206 -7.75 8.06 18.63
C LEU A 206 -7.18 6.78 18.01
N GLY A 207 -7.90 5.65 18.12
CA GLY A 207 -7.45 4.38 17.57
C GLY A 207 -7.22 4.41 16.07
N LEU A 208 -8.12 5.04 15.31
CA LEU A 208 -7.96 5.22 13.87
C LEU A 208 -6.79 6.15 13.53
N GLU A 209 -6.65 7.28 14.26
CA GLU A 209 -5.54 8.21 14.07
C GLU A 209 -4.18 7.53 14.35
N LEU A 210 -4.07 6.78 15.45
CA LEU A 210 -2.86 6.01 15.79
C LEU A 210 -2.53 4.94 14.73
N LEU A 211 -3.53 4.25 14.20
CA LEU A 211 -3.33 3.27 13.12
C LEU A 211 -2.87 3.94 11.82
N LEU A 212 -3.45 5.10 11.48
CA LEU A 212 -3.02 5.88 10.32
C LEU A 212 -1.58 6.38 10.49
N GLU A 213 -1.20 6.80 11.70
CA GLU A 213 0.17 7.17 12.03
C GLU A 213 1.14 5.97 11.91
N GLU A 214 0.78 4.80 12.43
CA GLU A 214 1.61 3.58 12.30
C GLU A 214 1.78 3.18 10.83
N TYR A 215 0.70 3.21 10.06
CA TYR A 215 0.74 2.92 8.62
C TYR A 215 1.61 3.94 7.87
N ALA A 216 1.48 5.22 8.18
CA ALA A 216 2.32 6.27 7.58
C ALA A 216 3.80 6.03 7.86
N LYS A 217 4.17 5.71 9.12
CA LYS A 217 5.57 5.40 9.50
C LYS A 217 6.15 4.24 8.70
N ILE A 218 5.39 3.14 8.56
CA ILE A 218 5.81 1.99 7.75
C ILE A 218 5.97 2.39 6.28
N SER A 219 5.00 3.12 5.73
CA SER A 219 5.04 3.58 4.34
C SER A 219 6.26 4.47 4.06
N HIS A 220 6.64 5.35 4.99
CA HIS A 220 7.82 6.20 4.83
C HIS A 220 9.12 5.40 4.90
N ALA A 221 9.21 4.40 5.80
CA ALA A 221 10.37 3.52 5.88
C ALA A 221 10.55 2.69 4.58
N ASP A 222 9.46 2.14 4.05
CA ASP A 222 9.47 1.40 2.78
C ASP A 222 9.88 2.29 1.61
N HIS A 223 9.41 3.54 1.59
CA HIS A 223 9.78 4.52 0.56
C HIS A 223 11.27 4.87 0.61
N ALA A 224 11.82 5.14 1.80
CA ALA A 224 13.25 5.38 1.98
C ALA A 224 14.09 4.17 1.53
N SER A 225 13.65 2.95 1.83
CA SER A 225 14.31 1.72 1.37
C SER A 225 14.25 1.55 -0.15
N ALA A 226 13.17 1.99 -0.80
CA ALA A 226 13.09 2.02 -2.26
C ALA A 226 14.09 3.02 -2.85
N LEU A 227 14.18 4.23 -2.31
CA LEU A 227 15.11 5.27 -2.74
C LEU A 227 16.58 4.85 -2.56
N ARG A 228 16.94 4.23 -1.42
CA ARG A 228 18.28 3.66 -1.23
C ARG A 228 18.60 2.62 -2.30
N ARG A 229 17.67 1.71 -2.60
CA ARG A 229 17.87 0.73 -3.67
C ARG A 229 18.07 1.38 -5.03
N GLN A 230 17.37 2.47 -5.34
CA GLN A 230 17.55 3.18 -6.60
C GLN A 230 18.94 3.82 -6.70
N ILE A 231 19.45 4.47 -5.66
CA ILE A 231 20.81 5.05 -5.72
C ILE A 231 21.90 3.96 -5.87
N GLU A 232 21.72 2.79 -5.24
CA GLU A 232 22.62 1.65 -5.46
C GLU A 232 22.53 1.10 -6.88
N GLN A 233 21.32 0.96 -7.44
CA GLN A 233 21.13 0.58 -8.84
C GLN A 233 21.81 1.57 -9.80
N MET A 234 21.66 2.88 -9.56
CA MET A 234 22.36 3.90 -10.33
C MET A 234 23.88 3.74 -10.24
N LYS A 235 24.42 3.42 -9.05
CA LYS A 235 25.87 3.23 -8.83
C LYS A 235 26.41 2.03 -9.63
N GLU A 236 25.62 0.97 -9.74
CA GLU A 236 25.94 -0.21 -10.55
C GLU A 236 25.64 0.00 -12.05
N GLY A 237 24.85 1.01 -12.38
CA GLY A 237 24.41 1.35 -13.72
C GLY A 237 25.56 1.77 -14.65
N HIS A 238 25.39 1.48 -15.94
CA HIS A 238 26.38 1.75 -16.98
C HIS A 238 26.82 3.23 -17.02
N PHE A 239 25.91 4.16 -16.74
CA PHE A 239 26.19 5.60 -16.75
C PHE A 239 27.22 5.98 -15.67
N TYR A 240 26.96 5.62 -14.41
CA TYR A 240 27.87 5.97 -13.32
C TYR A 240 29.19 5.20 -13.40
N VAL A 241 29.16 3.91 -13.73
CA VAL A 241 30.37 3.10 -13.92
C VAL A 241 31.28 3.70 -15.01
N ARG A 242 30.71 4.19 -16.10
CA ARG A 242 31.47 4.89 -17.15
C ARG A 242 32.07 6.20 -16.66
N LEU A 243 31.33 6.97 -15.86
CA LEU A 243 31.84 8.21 -15.24
C LEU A 243 33.04 7.91 -14.33
N LEU A 244 32.94 6.90 -13.46
CA LEU A 244 34.04 6.48 -12.59
C LEU A 244 35.26 6.01 -13.39
N SER A 245 35.04 5.26 -14.47
CA SER A 245 36.13 4.81 -15.35
C SER A 245 36.89 5.99 -15.98
N GLU A 246 36.17 7.03 -16.43
CA GLU A 246 36.79 8.26 -16.95
C GLU A 246 37.52 9.05 -15.84
N LEU A 247 36.96 9.10 -14.63
CA LEU A 247 37.60 9.72 -13.48
C LEU A 247 38.92 9.03 -13.13
N ASP A 248 38.97 7.70 -13.11
CA ASP A 248 40.19 6.92 -12.86
C ASP A 248 41.28 7.18 -13.91
N ILE A 249 40.89 7.30 -15.18
CA ILE A 249 41.81 7.67 -16.27
C ILE A 249 42.38 9.08 -16.02
N LEU A 250 41.54 10.03 -15.61
CA LEU A 250 41.96 11.40 -15.29
C LEU A 250 42.85 11.44 -14.06
N GLU A 251 42.57 10.65 -13.02
CA GLU A 251 43.43 10.50 -11.84
C GLU A 251 44.81 9.96 -12.22
N ALA A 252 44.88 8.92 -13.04
CA ALA A 252 46.14 8.37 -13.51
C ALA A 252 46.94 9.41 -14.32
N LYS A 253 46.28 10.21 -15.16
CA LYS A 253 46.90 11.32 -15.89
C LYS A 253 47.39 12.42 -14.94
N LYS A 254 46.61 12.77 -13.91
CA LYS A 254 46.98 13.75 -12.87
C LYS A 254 48.23 13.30 -12.10
N ARG A 255 48.28 12.03 -11.70
CA ARG A 255 49.46 11.44 -11.01
C ARG A 255 50.73 11.52 -11.88
N LYS A 256 50.61 11.30 -13.19
CA LYS A 256 51.74 11.39 -14.15
C LYS A 256 52.17 12.83 -14.47
N ALA A 257 51.21 13.72 -14.76
CA ALA A 257 51.49 15.07 -15.27
C ALA A 257 51.66 16.13 -14.15
N LYS A 258 51.25 15.83 -12.91
CA LYS A 258 51.31 16.73 -11.74
C LYS A 258 50.77 18.12 -12.08
N GLN A 259 51.55 19.19 -11.88
CA GLN A 259 51.14 20.57 -12.17
C GLN A 259 50.75 20.81 -13.64
N ARG A 260 51.36 20.10 -14.60
CA ARG A 260 51.04 20.27 -16.03
C ARG A 260 49.65 19.76 -16.41
N PHE A 261 49.01 18.96 -15.55
CA PHE A 261 47.64 18.49 -15.74
C PHE A 261 46.64 19.66 -15.84
N TRP A 262 46.84 20.68 -14.99
CA TRP A 262 45.94 21.83 -14.86
C TRP A 262 46.06 22.84 -16.01
N ASN A 263 47.07 22.69 -16.87
CA ASN A 263 47.24 23.58 -18.03
C ASN A 263 46.19 23.32 -19.11
N ASN A 264 45.60 22.12 -19.15
CA ASN A 264 44.51 21.78 -20.05
C ASN A 264 43.17 22.02 -19.35
N ARG A 265 42.56 23.18 -19.60
CA ARG A 265 41.31 23.61 -18.96
C ARG A 265 40.17 22.62 -19.15
N GLN A 266 39.99 22.06 -20.36
CA GLN A 266 38.95 21.06 -20.61
C GLN A 266 39.14 19.79 -19.77
N GLN A 267 40.39 19.38 -19.58
CA GLN A 267 40.71 18.19 -18.80
C GLN A 267 40.58 18.44 -17.29
N SER A 268 41.02 19.59 -16.79
CA SER A 268 40.86 19.96 -15.39
C SER A 268 39.39 20.10 -15.01
N ASP A 269 38.60 20.76 -15.85
CA ASP A 269 37.17 20.98 -15.59
C ASP A 269 36.42 19.64 -15.54
N ARG A 270 36.73 18.71 -16.47
CA ARG A 270 36.16 17.35 -16.43
C ARG A 270 36.54 16.58 -15.16
N TYR A 271 37.79 16.71 -14.70
CA TYR A 271 38.25 16.01 -13.49
C TYR A 271 37.57 16.53 -12.23
N THR A 272 37.57 17.85 -12.03
CA THR A 272 36.90 18.47 -10.88
C THR A 272 35.43 18.09 -10.86
N TYR A 273 34.78 18.15 -12.02
CA TYR A 273 33.37 17.83 -12.12
C TYR A 273 33.04 16.38 -11.78
N TYR A 274 33.76 15.40 -12.36
CA TYR A 274 33.50 13.99 -12.03
C TYR A 274 33.82 13.65 -10.57
N LEU A 275 34.78 14.36 -9.98
CA LEU A 275 35.09 14.23 -8.56
C LEU A 275 33.94 14.77 -7.70
N GLU A 276 33.39 15.94 -8.04
CA GLU A 276 32.22 16.54 -7.36
C GLU A 276 31.00 15.61 -7.50
N THR A 277 30.70 15.11 -8.70
CA THR A 277 29.59 14.16 -8.90
C THR A 277 29.76 12.91 -8.04
N ARG A 278 30.97 12.36 -7.93
CA ARG A 278 31.25 11.20 -7.06
C ARG A 278 30.97 11.54 -5.59
N GLN A 279 31.43 12.71 -5.15
CA GLN A 279 31.20 13.18 -3.77
C GLN A 279 29.70 13.34 -3.48
N HIS A 280 28.94 13.95 -4.40
CA HIS A 280 27.48 14.06 -4.26
C HIS A 280 26.77 12.70 -4.16
N VAL A 281 27.22 11.71 -4.94
CA VAL A 281 26.67 10.34 -4.88
C VAL A 281 26.95 9.73 -3.52
N ASP A 282 28.19 9.84 -3.02
CA ASP A 282 28.59 9.30 -1.72
C ASP A 282 27.81 9.98 -0.57
N GLU A 283 27.63 11.31 -0.65
CA GLU A 283 26.84 12.10 0.31
C GLU A 283 25.37 11.69 0.34
N LEU A 284 24.72 11.63 -0.83
CA LEU A 284 23.31 11.21 -0.90
C LEU A 284 23.15 9.75 -0.46
N SER A 285 24.07 8.86 -0.82
CA SER A 285 24.07 7.45 -0.39
C SER A 285 24.10 7.34 1.13
N TRP A 286 24.96 8.12 1.79
CA TRP A 286 25.03 8.15 3.25
C TRP A 286 23.77 8.74 3.90
N GLN A 287 23.25 9.85 3.34
CA GLN A 287 22.03 10.49 3.86
C GLN A 287 20.81 9.57 3.82
N ILE A 288 20.60 8.83 2.73
CA ILE A 288 19.44 7.93 2.63
C ILE A 288 19.58 6.70 3.52
N GLU A 289 20.79 6.19 3.74
CA GLU A 289 21.04 5.12 4.71
C GLU A 289 20.70 5.57 6.14
N GLU A 290 21.07 6.79 6.52
CA GLU A 290 20.74 7.35 7.83
C GLU A 290 19.22 7.57 7.99
N LEU A 291 18.57 8.13 6.96
CA LEU A 291 17.12 8.36 6.94
C LEU A 291 16.33 7.05 6.98
N GLU A 292 16.70 6.04 6.18
CA GLU A 292 16.08 4.71 6.19
C GLU A 292 16.19 4.09 7.60
N MET A 293 17.35 4.16 8.23
CA MET A 293 17.55 3.64 9.59
C MET A 293 16.63 4.33 10.60
N LYS A 294 16.55 5.67 10.58
CA LYS A 294 15.68 6.45 11.48
C LYS A 294 14.21 6.09 11.30
N LEU A 295 13.73 6.06 10.04
CA LEU A 295 12.35 5.73 9.71
C LEU A 295 12.00 4.27 10.05
N ALA A 296 12.91 3.33 9.79
CA ALA A 296 12.73 1.93 10.14
C ALA A 296 12.63 1.73 11.66
N LEU A 297 13.54 2.34 12.45
CA LEU A 297 13.46 2.28 13.92
C LEU A 297 12.15 2.86 14.46
N SER A 298 11.69 3.96 13.87
CA SER A 298 10.43 4.59 14.22
C SER A 298 9.21 3.71 13.91
N SER A 299 9.19 3.06 12.74
CA SER A 299 8.12 2.13 12.34
C SER A 299 8.01 0.90 13.26
N LEU A 300 9.12 0.50 13.90
CA LEU A 300 9.18 -0.62 14.84
C LEU A 300 8.89 -0.17 16.29
N ASN A 301 8.50 1.08 16.50
CA ASN A 301 8.35 1.70 17.82
C ASN A 301 9.62 1.56 18.69
N ALA A 302 10.80 1.45 18.05
CA ALA A 302 12.10 1.28 18.68
C ALA A 302 12.92 2.59 18.73
N GLY A 303 12.39 3.68 18.17
CA GLY A 303 12.99 5.02 18.16
C GLY A 303 11.94 6.13 18.05
N PRO A 304 12.32 7.40 18.26
CA PRO A 304 11.41 8.53 18.10
C PRO A 304 10.95 8.67 16.64
N TYR A 305 9.81 9.31 16.43
CA TYR A 305 9.39 9.81 15.12
C TYR A 305 9.50 11.33 15.15
N GLU A 306 10.21 11.93 14.19
CA GLU A 306 10.21 13.38 14.00
C GLU A 306 9.55 13.71 12.66
N PRO A 307 8.51 14.57 12.64
CA PRO A 307 7.83 14.95 11.41
C PRO A 307 8.76 15.53 10.33
N GLY A 308 9.87 16.16 10.73
CA GLY A 308 10.85 16.72 9.78
C GLY A 308 11.51 15.70 8.86
N TRP A 309 11.53 14.41 9.23
CA TRP A 309 12.17 13.38 8.41
C TRP A 309 11.44 13.13 7.09
N THR A 310 10.13 13.40 7.00
CA THR A 310 9.41 13.29 5.73
C THR A 310 9.80 14.40 4.77
N ASP A 311 10.03 15.60 5.29
CA ASP A 311 10.52 16.73 4.50
C ASP A 311 11.96 16.47 4.04
N GLU A 312 12.82 15.96 4.92
CA GLU A 312 14.19 15.54 4.57
C GLU A 312 14.20 14.46 3.48
N LEU A 313 13.28 13.49 3.54
CA LEU A 313 13.16 12.45 2.51
C LEU A 313 12.73 13.03 1.16
N GLN A 314 11.81 13.99 1.16
CA GLN A 314 11.37 14.67 -0.06
C GLN A 314 12.46 15.55 -0.66
N ASP A 315 13.22 16.26 0.18
CA ASP A 315 14.37 17.05 -0.23
C ASP A 315 15.48 16.15 -0.81
N TRP A 316 15.71 15.00 -0.18
CA TRP A 316 16.64 13.99 -0.70
C TRP A 316 16.21 13.47 -2.07
N GLU A 317 14.93 13.16 -2.27
CA GLU A 317 14.41 12.69 -3.56
C GLU A 317 14.61 13.74 -4.67
N ASN A 318 14.39 15.02 -4.34
CA ASN A 318 14.64 16.13 -5.26
C ASN A 318 16.14 16.26 -5.60
N ALA A 319 17.02 16.14 -4.60
CA ALA A 319 18.46 16.16 -4.81
C ALA A 319 18.94 14.96 -5.65
N PHE A 320 18.40 13.76 -5.39
CA PHE A 320 18.71 12.56 -6.16
C PHE A 320 18.24 12.66 -7.62
N PHE A 321 17.08 13.27 -7.86
CA PHE A 321 16.64 13.60 -9.22
C PHE A 321 17.60 14.60 -9.90
N GLY A 322 18.04 15.63 -9.19
CA GLY A 322 19.06 16.57 -9.68
C GLY A 322 20.36 15.85 -10.07
N LEU A 323 20.83 14.92 -9.23
CA LEU A 323 22.01 14.10 -9.49
C LEU A 323 21.84 13.21 -10.74
N LYS A 324 20.66 12.59 -10.93
CA LYS A 324 20.36 11.83 -12.14
C LYS A 324 20.49 12.69 -13.41
N VAL A 325 19.92 13.88 -13.39
CA VAL A 325 20.07 14.87 -14.48
C VAL A 325 21.54 15.24 -14.68
N GLU A 326 22.28 15.44 -13.59
CA GLU A 326 23.71 15.75 -13.60
C GLU A 326 24.51 14.66 -14.32
N VAL A 327 24.37 13.40 -13.90
CA VAL A 327 25.07 12.25 -14.49
C VAL A 327 24.73 12.11 -15.98
N TYR A 328 23.45 12.28 -16.34
CA TYR A 328 22.98 12.15 -17.71
C TYR A 328 23.57 13.19 -18.67
N THR A 329 23.42 14.47 -18.33
CA THR A 329 23.86 15.59 -19.17
C THR A 329 25.37 15.57 -19.44
N ARG A 330 26.14 14.96 -18.54
CA ARG A 330 27.60 14.87 -18.67
C ARG A 330 28.06 13.83 -19.67
N LEU A 331 27.32 12.73 -19.77
CA LEU A 331 27.59 11.69 -20.76
C LEU A 331 27.04 12.06 -22.14
N PHE A 332 26.01 12.92 -22.16
CA PHE A 332 25.43 13.47 -23.39
C PHE A 332 25.41 14.99 -23.38
N PRO A 333 26.52 15.67 -23.72
CA PRO A 333 26.57 17.14 -23.74
C PRO A 333 25.53 17.79 -24.68
N LYS A 334 25.11 17.06 -25.73
CA LYS A 334 24.04 17.50 -26.64
C LYS A 334 22.64 17.40 -26.02
N ALA A 335 22.46 16.77 -24.87
CA ALA A 335 21.16 16.68 -24.21
C ALA A 335 20.61 18.04 -23.76
N ASN A 336 21.50 19.02 -23.58
CA ASN A 336 21.12 20.38 -23.18
C ASN A 336 20.69 21.26 -24.37
N SER A 337 20.99 20.84 -25.60
CA SER A 337 20.61 21.56 -26.80
C SER A 337 19.38 20.91 -27.44
N CYS A 338 18.42 21.73 -27.84
CA CYS A 338 17.20 21.27 -28.49
C CYS A 338 16.82 22.22 -29.63
N GLN A 339 16.35 21.66 -30.74
CA GLN A 339 15.72 22.37 -31.83
C GLN A 339 14.24 22.03 -31.81
N LEU A 340 13.38 23.02 -31.56
CA LEU A 340 11.94 22.85 -31.57
C LEU A 340 11.34 23.74 -32.66
N ALA A 341 10.57 23.17 -33.58
CA ALA A 341 9.82 23.96 -34.56
C ALA A 341 8.32 23.73 -34.45
N VAL A 342 7.57 24.80 -34.59
CA VAL A 342 6.11 24.80 -34.63
C VAL A 342 5.68 25.31 -36.00
N TYR A 343 5.04 24.46 -36.79
CA TYR A 343 4.55 24.82 -38.13
C TYR A 343 3.03 24.75 -38.20
N GLY A 344 2.40 25.71 -38.86
CA GLY A 344 0.96 25.75 -39.11
C GLY A 344 0.54 27.05 -39.79
N SER A 345 -0.71 27.13 -40.24
CA SER A 345 -1.24 28.32 -40.95
C SER A 345 -1.40 29.55 -40.06
N ASN A 346 -1.50 29.36 -38.74
CA ASN A 346 -1.47 30.42 -37.73
C ASN A 346 -0.69 29.93 -36.51
N PRO A 347 0.66 29.92 -36.52
CA PRO A 347 1.44 29.23 -35.50
C PRO A 347 1.44 29.93 -34.14
N LEU A 348 0.99 31.19 -34.05
CA LEU A 348 1.16 32.03 -32.87
C LEU A 348 0.57 31.48 -31.57
N PRO A 349 -0.65 30.89 -31.53
CA PRO A 349 -1.20 30.36 -30.28
C PRO A 349 -0.36 29.22 -29.68
N ALA A 350 0.13 28.31 -30.52
CA ALA A 350 1.01 27.23 -30.06
C ALA A 350 2.42 27.75 -29.71
N VAL A 351 2.94 28.69 -30.49
CA VAL A 351 4.22 29.35 -30.24
C VAL A 351 4.22 30.08 -28.90
N ASP A 352 3.16 30.82 -28.56
CA ASP A 352 3.04 31.53 -27.28
C ASP A 352 3.05 30.56 -26.10
N PHE A 353 2.34 29.43 -26.19
CA PHE A 353 2.39 28.37 -25.19
C PHE A 353 3.81 27.85 -24.96
N TYR A 354 4.56 27.55 -26.03
CA TYR A 354 5.93 27.06 -25.89
C TYR A 354 6.89 28.12 -25.34
N VAL A 355 6.73 29.39 -25.73
CA VAL A 355 7.52 30.50 -25.16
C VAL A 355 7.28 30.63 -23.66
N GLN A 356 6.02 30.53 -23.21
CA GLN A 356 5.70 30.53 -21.78
C GLN A 356 6.33 29.32 -21.05
N LEU A 357 6.27 28.13 -21.67
CA LEU A 357 6.89 26.92 -21.16
C LEU A 357 8.42 27.05 -21.03
N PHE A 358 9.10 27.58 -22.06
CA PHE A 358 10.55 27.78 -22.05
C PHE A 358 10.96 28.75 -20.94
N ARG A 359 10.21 29.83 -20.76
CA ARG A 359 10.43 30.78 -19.66
C ARG A 359 10.24 30.11 -18.29
N HIS A 360 9.21 29.29 -18.13
CA HIS A 360 8.95 28.58 -16.88
C HIS A 360 10.09 27.60 -16.54
N LYS A 361 10.64 26.89 -17.53
CA LYS A 361 11.79 25.99 -17.35
C LYS A 361 13.16 26.70 -17.38
N ALA A 362 13.16 28.04 -17.45
CA ALA A 362 14.37 28.86 -17.55
C ALA A 362 15.30 28.45 -18.71
N PHE A 363 14.74 27.97 -19.83
CA PHE A 363 15.50 27.68 -21.04
C PHE A 363 15.87 28.97 -21.75
N THR A 364 17.12 29.06 -22.19
CA THR A 364 17.54 30.13 -23.10
C THR A 364 17.17 29.72 -24.52
N PHE A 365 16.67 30.67 -25.32
CA PHE A 365 16.26 30.35 -26.69
C PHE A 365 16.50 31.47 -27.69
N GLN A 366 16.71 31.08 -28.94
CA GLN A 366 16.71 31.96 -30.11
C GLN A 366 15.60 31.51 -31.06
N ALA A 367 14.78 32.44 -31.54
CA ALA A 367 13.67 32.12 -32.43
C ALA A 367 13.89 32.66 -33.85
N HIS A 368 13.48 31.88 -34.85
CA HIS A 368 13.46 32.26 -36.25
C HIS A 368 12.06 32.04 -36.81
N SER A 369 11.46 33.09 -37.33
CA SER A 369 10.17 33.03 -38.02
C SER A 369 10.35 32.48 -39.44
N VAL A 370 9.44 31.60 -39.86
CA VAL A 370 9.48 30.90 -41.15
C VAL A 370 8.35 31.41 -42.03
N TRP A 371 8.73 32.07 -43.12
CA TRP A 371 7.82 32.75 -44.03
C TRP A 371 7.75 32.06 -45.39
N PHE A 372 6.53 31.95 -45.91
CA PHE A 372 6.28 31.51 -47.27
C PHE A 372 6.01 32.74 -48.15
N ARG A 373 6.78 32.84 -49.24
CA ARG A 373 6.60 33.86 -50.27
C ARG A 373 6.17 33.19 -51.57
N GLU A 374 4.94 33.49 -52.01
CA GLU A 374 4.37 32.86 -53.21
C GLU A 374 5.17 33.19 -54.49
N SER A 375 5.75 34.39 -54.58
CA SER A 375 6.55 34.82 -55.74
C SER A 375 7.77 33.91 -55.98
N PHE A 376 8.44 33.44 -54.93
CA PHE A 376 9.57 32.51 -55.05
C PHE A 376 9.17 31.10 -55.46
N TYR A 377 7.94 30.70 -55.17
CA TYR A 377 7.41 29.39 -55.54
C TYR A 377 7.01 29.31 -57.03
N ASN A 378 6.69 30.45 -57.62
CA ASN A 378 6.28 30.57 -59.02
C ASN A 378 7.44 30.98 -59.94
N GLU A 379 8.57 31.45 -59.41
CA GLU A 379 9.81 31.64 -60.16
C GLU A 379 10.48 30.28 -60.47
N GLU A 380 10.62 29.97 -61.77
CA GLU A 380 11.32 28.77 -62.25
C GLU A 380 12.83 28.92 -62.00
N ALA A 381 13.44 28.06 -61.17
CA ALA A 381 14.88 27.91 -61.15
C ALA A 381 15.30 26.83 -62.17
N THR A 382 16.09 27.25 -63.15
CA THR A 382 16.77 26.33 -64.07
C THR A 382 18.00 25.75 -63.39
N GLU A 383 17.98 24.44 -63.14
CA GLU A 383 19.14 23.66 -62.72
C GLU A 383 19.61 22.85 -63.93
N VAL A 384 20.85 23.08 -64.39
CA VAL A 384 21.43 22.40 -65.55
C VAL A 384 22.29 21.24 -65.06
N GLU A 385 21.76 20.01 -65.12
CA GLU A 385 22.54 18.77 -64.96
C GLU A 385 22.77 18.14 -66.34
N GLY A 386 23.93 18.39 -66.94
CA GLY A 386 24.29 17.85 -68.26
C GLY A 386 23.42 18.38 -69.41
N SER A 387 22.99 17.50 -70.33
CA SER A 387 22.19 17.83 -71.52
C SER A 387 20.67 17.89 -71.27
N THR A 388 20.22 17.78 -70.02
CA THR A 388 18.79 17.79 -69.65
C THR A 388 18.51 18.94 -68.69
N VAL A 389 17.70 19.91 -69.13
CA VAL A 389 17.21 20.99 -68.26
C VAL A 389 16.06 20.44 -67.41
N LYS A 390 16.29 20.26 -66.10
CA LYS A 390 15.21 19.96 -65.15
C LYS A 390 14.77 21.26 -64.49
N LYS A 391 13.49 21.62 -64.69
CA LYS A 391 12.85 22.74 -64.01
C LYS A 391 12.52 22.34 -62.57
N LYS A 392 13.12 22.97 -61.58
CA LYS A 392 12.80 22.75 -60.16
C LYS A 392 12.38 24.08 -59.54
N LYS A 393 11.21 24.12 -58.90
CA LYS A 393 10.74 25.30 -58.16
C LYS A 393 11.69 25.57 -56.99
N ARG A 394 11.99 26.84 -56.68
CA ARG A 394 12.75 27.19 -55.47
C ARG A 394 11.90 26.86 -54.23
N GLU A 395 12.30 25.85 -53.49
CA GLU A 395 11.62 25.41 -52.25
C GLU A 395 12.15 26.14 -51.01
N ALA A 396 12.53 27.42 -51.12
CA ALA A 396 13.15 28.14 -50.00
C ALA A 396 12.11 28.96 -49.22
N TYR A 397 11.78 28.49 -48.02
CA TYR A 397 11.16 29.34 -46.99
C TYR A 397 12.17 30.37 -46.50
N ILE A 398 11.71 31.57 -46.16
CA ILE A 398 12.55 32.65 -45.66
C ILE A 398 12.57 32.57 -44.13
N LYS A 399 13.76 32.49 -43.54
CA LYS A 399 13.95 32.50 -42.09
C LYS A 399 14.38 33.89 -41.65
N GLN A 400 13.68 34.47 -40.68
CA GLN A 400 14.03 35.77 -40.10
C GLN A 400 14.20 35.67 -38.59
N PRO A 401 15.29 36.19 -38.00
CA PRO A 401 15.44 36.26 -36.55
C PRO A 401 14.25 36.98 -35.92
N TRP A 402 13.71 36.40 -34.85
CA TRP A 402 12.58 36.95 -34.12
C TRP A 402 12.86 36.91 -32.61
N HIS A 403 12.54 38.00 -31.93
CA HIS A 403 12.67 38.14 -30.48
C HIS A 403 11.29 38.38 -29.88
N PRO A 404 10.66 37.37 -29.24
CA PRO A 404 9.32 37.48 -28.69
C PRO A 404 9.18 38.58 -27.62
N ASP A 405 10.27 38.91 -26.92
CA ASP A 405 10.28 39.95 -25.89
C ASP A 405 10.23 41.37 -26.46
N ILE A 406 10.67 41.55 -27.71
CA ILE A 406 10.71 42.85 -28.40
C ILE A 406 9.44 43.05 -29.22
N SER A 407 9.00 42.00 -29.92
CA SER A 407 7.79 42.03 -30.73
C SER A 407 6.97 40.77 -30.49
N PRO A 408 5.73 40.88 -29.96
CA PRO A 408 4.89 39.72 -29.67
C PRO A 408 4.47 38.96 -30.95
N VAL A 409 4.51 39.63 -32.10
CA VAL A 409 4.22 39.03 -33.41
C VAL A 409 5.42 39.28 -34.33
N PRO A 410 5.93 38.26 -35.05
CA PRO A 410 6.99 38.45 -36.03
C PRO A 410 6.47 39.28 -37.21
N LEU A 411 7.27 40.24 -37.67
CA LEU A 411 6.91 41.12 -38.79
C LEU A 411 7.47 40.55 -40.09
N PRO A 412 6.68 40.53 -41.19
CA PRO A 412 7.16 40.04 -42.48
C PRO A 412 8.19 40.98 -43.11
N GLU A 413 9.09 40.45 -43.96
CA GLU A 413 9.97 41.26 -44.80
C GLU A 413 9.17 42.08 -45.83
N LYS A 414 8.17 41.42 -46.43
CA LYS A 414 7.29 41.98 -47.45
C LYS A 414 5.83 41.74 -47.09
N PRO A 415 4.90 42.64 -47.48
CA PRO A 415 3.48 42.50 -47.15
C PRO A 415 2.83 41.16 -47.57
N ASP A 416 3.35 40.53 -48.62
CA ASP A 416 2.81 39.27 -49.18
C ASP A 416 3.40 38.00 -48.51
N ASP A 417 4.31 38.14 -47.55
CA ASP A 417 4.90 37.00 -46.86
C ASP A 417 3.92 36.43 -45.82
N ILE A 418 3.66 35.12 -45.90
CA ILE A 418 2.74 34.42 -45.00
C ILE A 418 3.54 33.64 -43.95
N LEU A 419 3.26 33.85 -42.67
CA LEU A 419 3.90 33.13 -41.57
C LEU A 419 3.41 31.69 -41.51
N TRP A 420 4.33 30.73 -41.59
CA TRP A 420 4.01 29.29 -41.54
C TRP A 420 4.64 28.56 -40.35
N GLY A 421 5.52 29.21 -39.60
CA GLY A 421 6.06 28.60 -38.39
C GLY A 421 7.11 29.45 -37.68
N VAL A 422 7.57 28.91 -36.57
CA VAL A 422 8.71 29.43 -35.81
C VAL A 422 9.61 28.26 -35.43
N GLU A 423 10.90 28.41 -35.65
CA GLU A 423 11.95 27.47 -35.25
C GLU A 423 12.74 28.07 -34.07
N PHE A 424 12.94 27.26 -33.02
CA PHE A 424 13.62 27.63 -31.79
C PHE A 424 14.89 26.82 -31.61
N SER A 425 16.00 27.51 -31.38
CA SER A 425 17.23 26.93 -30.84
C SER A 425 17.22 27.13 -29.33
N LEU A 426 17.19 26.05 -28.56
CA LEU A 426 17.10 26.05 -27.09
C LEU A 426 18.40 25.54 -26.47
N ASP A 427 18.80 26.16 -25.37
CA ASP A 427 19.85 25.68 -24.47
C ASP A 427 19.35 25.72 -23.02
N GLY A 428 19.39 24.55 -22.37
CA GLY A 428 18.89 24.33 -21.02
C GLY A 428 19.01 22.87 -20.59
N LEU A 429 19.03 22.60 -19.28
CA LEU A 429 19.26 21.26 -18.73
C LEU A 429 18.25 20.24 -19.29
N CYS A 430 18.77 19.19 -19.98
CA CYS A 430 17.97 18.12 -20.59
C CYS A 430 16.83 18.60 -21.52
N SER A 431 16.96 19.79 -22.11
CA SER A 431 15.89 20.44 -22.90
C SER A 431 15.32 19.52 -23.99
N TYR A 432 16.17 18.78 -24.71
CA TYR A 432 15.73 17.86 -25.77
C TYR A 432 14.86 16.73 -25.23
N ARG A 433 15.28 16.07 -24.14
CA ARG A 433 14.52 14.96 -23.54
C ARG A 433 13.21 15.42 -22.93
N PHE A 434 13.24 16.59 -22.29
CA PHE A 434 12.04 17.20 -21.72
C PHE A 434 11.00 17.50 -22.80
N LEU A 435 11.44 17.99 -23.96
CA LEU A 435 10.55 18.40 -25.05
C LEU A 435 10.26 17.27 -26.05
N LYS A 436 10.98 16.14 -26.05
CA LYS A 436 10.80 15.11 -27.08
C LYS A 436 9.38 14.55 -27.16
N GLY A 437 8.68 14.47 -26.02
CA GLY A 437 7.27 14.06 -25.97
C GLY A 437 6.30 15.03 -26.66
N GLU A 438 6.76 16.26 -26.98
CA GLU A 438 5.95 17.27 -27.66
C GLU A 438 5.82 17.03 -29.17
N GLU A 439 6.70 16.22 -29.74
CA GLU A 439 6.74 15.93 -31.18
C GLU A 439 5.42 15.34 -31.71
N GLY A 440 5.03 15.80 -32.89
CA GLY A 440 3.88 15.29 -33.62
C GLY A 440 2.83 16.34 -33.95
N ALA A 441 1.74 15.87 -34.55
CA ALA A 441 0.64 16.71 -35.00
C ALA A 441 -0.27 17.10 -33.84
N GLN A 442 -0.67 18.36 -33.77
CA GLN A 442 -1.58 18.90 -32.78
C GLN A 442 -2.71 19.69 -33.46
N GLN A 443 -3.90 19.72 -32.86
CA GLN A 443 -5.01 20.55 -33.33
C GLN A 443 -5.58 21.35 -32.17
N TRP A 444 -5.68 22.67 -32.35
CA TRP A 444 -6.14 23.59 -31.32
C TRP A 444 -7.31 24.40 -31.84
N VAL A 445 -8.34 24.57 -31.00
CA VAL A 445 -9.58 25.28 -31.32
C VAL A 445 -9.76 26.41 -30.31
N GLY A 446 -9.79 27.65 -30.80
CA GLY A 446 -10.15 28.83 -30.01
C GLY A 446 -11.67 29.01 -29.92
N GLU A 447 -12.13 29.91 -29.03
CA GLU A 447 -13.56 30.23 -28.90
C GLU A 447 -14.10 30.86 -30.20
N GLY A 448 -14.97 30.15 -30.91
CA GLY A 448 -15.53 30.61 -32.18
C GLY A 448 -14.55 30.60 -33.35
N GLU A 449 -13.37 29.99 -33.18
CA GLU A 449 -12.34 29.88 -34.23
C GLU A 449 -12.41 28.53 -34.95
N MET A 450 -11.95 28.50 -36.20
CA MET A 450 -11.74 27.26 -36.94
C MET A 450 -10.54 26.49 -36.34
N PRO A 451 -10.56 25.14 -36.35
CA PRO A 451 -9.46 24.34 -35.83
C PRO A 451 -8.15 24.64 -36.56
N ALA A 452 -7.16 25.10 -35.81
CA ALA A 452 -5.80 25.31 -36.30
C ALA A 452 -4.98 24.02 -36.10
N GLN A 453 -4.27 23.62 -37.15
CA GLN A 453 -3.45 22.41 -37.15
C GLN A 453 -1.98 22.78 -37.11
N TYR A 454 -1.24 22.10 -36.23
CA TYR A 454 0.17 22.32 -36.01
C TYR A 454 0.95 21.03 -36.18
N LEU A 455 2.17 21.15 -36.69
CA LEU A 455 3.19 20.13 -36.62
C LEU A 455 4.32 20.63 -35.72
N VAL A 456 4.56 19.93 -34.63
CA VAL A 456 5.69 20.17 -33.73
C VAL A 456 6.79 19.17 -34.04
N ILE A 457 8.00 19.66 -34.31
CA ILE A 457 9.19 18.84 -34.54
C ILE A 457 10.20 19.15 -33.44
N VAL A 458 10.79 18.10 -32.84
CA VAL A 458 11.76 18.22 -31.76
C VAL A 458 12.98 17.35 -32.07
N GLU A 459 14.13 18.00 -32.25
CA GLU A 459 15.39 17.36 -32.58
C GLU A 459 16.52 17.85 -31.67
N ASN A 460 17.58 17.07 -31.56
CA ASN A 460 18.79 17.43 -30.80
C ASN A 460 19.83 18.18 -31.66
N GLU A 461 19.61 18.26 -32.97
CA GLU A 461 20.49 18.91 -33.95
C GLU A 461 19.69 19.76 -34.95
N PRO A 462 20.31 20.76 -35.60
CA PRO A 462 19.66 21.55 -36.63
C PRO A 462 19.10 20.69 -37.76
N PHE A 463 17.84 20.89 -38.12
CA PHE A 463 17.16 20.16 -39.18
C PHE A 463 16.65 21.10 -40.28
N PRO A 464 16.53 20.62 -41.53
CA PRO A 464 15.98 21.43 -42.61
C PRO A 464 14.47 21.62 -42.45
N THR A 465 13.97 22.78 -42.82
CA THR A 465 12.53 23.07 -42.82
C THR A 465 11.81 22.10 -43.78
N PRO A 466 10.72 21.43 -43.35
CA PRO A 466 10.01 20.49 -44.21
C PRO A 466 9.51 21.14 -45.51
N PRO A 467 9.60 20.45 -46.66
CA PRO A 467 9.05 20.96 -47.90
C PRO A 467 7.51 20.96 -47.86
N LYS A 468 6.89 21.90 -48.58
CA LYS A 468 5.42 21.96 -48.80
C LYS A 468 4.52 22.20 -47.57
N LEU A 469 5.04 22.72 -46.46
CA LEU A 469 4.25 23.22 -45.31
C LEU A 469 3.03 24.05 -45.71
N HIS A 470 3.13 24.90 -46.74
CA HIS A 470 2.01 25.75 -47.20
C HIS A 470 0.81 24.98 -47.79
N ARG A 471 0.94 23.67 -48.06
CA ARG A 471 -0.15 22.87 -48.66
C ARG A 471 -1.05 22.28 -47.58
N LYS A 472 -2.37 22.46 -47.71
CA LYS A 472 -3.37 21.89 -46.78
C LYS A 472 -3.25 20.38 -46.59
N ASP A 473 -2.91 19.65 -47.67
CA ASP A 473 -2.71 18.19 -47.66
C ASP A 473 -1.57 17.70 -46.76
N PHE A 474 -0.65 18.61 -46.36
CA PHE A 474 0.48 18.29 -45.51
C PHE A 474 0.03 17.87 -44.10
N TYR A 475 -0.98 18.55 -43.55
CA TYR A 475 -1.47 18.34 -42.21
C TYR A 475 -2.63 17.33 -42.13
N THR A 476 -3.41 17.19 -43.20
CA THR A 476 -4.63 16.34 -43.22
C THR A 476 -4.35 14.84 -43.15
N LYS A 477 -3.12 14.40 -43.43
CA LYS A 477 -2.71 12.98 -43.38
C LYS A 477 -2.15 12.55 -42.03
N GLN A 478 -2.04 13.46 -41.06
CA GLN A 478 -1.40 13.19 -39.77
C GLN A 478 -2.44 12.83 -38.70
N THR A 479 -2.11 11.86 -37.86
CA THR A 479 -2.90 11.56 -36.65
C THR A 479 -2.54 12.56 -35.56
N PHE A 480 -3.50 13.36 -35.10
CA PHE A 480 -3.28 14.32 -34.03
C PHE A 480 -3.07 13.61 -32.69
N ARG A 481 -1.90 13.84 -32.08
CA ARG A 481 -1.60 13.35 -30.73
C ARG A 481 -2.19 14.21 -29.62
N ARG A 482 -2.40 15.51 -29.89
CA ARG A 482 -2.99 16.47 -28.96
C ARG A 482 -4.13 17.22 -29.63
N LEU A 483 -5.28 17.24 -28.95
CA LEU A 483 -6.46 18.02 -29.30
C LEU A 483 -6.73 18.97 -28.14
N ILE A 484 -6.79 20.27 -28.44
CA ILE A 484 -7.10 21.31 -27.45
C ILE A 484 -8.34 22.05 -27.93
N ASP A 485 -9.40 22.00 -27.14
CA ASP A 485 -10.61 22.80 -27.32
C ASP A 485 -10.75 23.77 -26.13
N PRO A 486 -11.60 24.82 -26.20
CA PRO A 486 -11.66 25.84 -25.15
C PRO A 486 -11.95 25.34 -23.74
N VAL A 487 -12.56 24.15 -23.62
CA VAL A 487 -13.02 23.55 -22.36
C VAL A 487 -12.29 22.25 -22.05
N ALA A 488 -11.66 21.59 -23.02
CA ALA A 488 -11.16 20.22 -22.86
C ALA A 488 -9.85 19.98 -23.62
N VAL A 489 -8.99 19.17 -23.02
CA VAL A 489 -7.74 18.75 -23.66
C VAL A 489 -7.66 17.23 -23.67
N LYS A 490 -7.28 16.70 -24.84
CA LYS A 490 -7.03 15.29 -25.06
C LYS A 490 -5.63 15.08 -25.60
N ASP A 491 -4.86 14.23 -24.94
CA ASP A 491 -3.47 13.97 -25.26
C ASP A 491 -3.17 12.48 -25.20
N THR A 492 -2.75 11.88 -26.31
CA THR A 492 -2.45 10.45 -26.38
C THR A 492 -1.10 10.10 -25.75
N VAL A 493 -0.13 11.03 -25.76
CA VAL A 493 1.22 10.80 -25.23
C VAL A 493 1.21 10.99 -23.71
N TYR A 494 0.64 12.09 -23.25
CA TYR A 494 0.52 12.40 -21.81
C TYR A 494 -0.70 11.76 -21.15
N LYS A 495 -1.49 10.97 -21.89
CA LYS A 495 -2.73 10.29 -21.44
C LYS A 495 -3.71 11.23 -20.73
N ILE A 496 -3.84 12.45 -21.24
CA ILE A 496 -4.76 13.45 -20.70
C ILE A 496 -6.10 13.32 -21.42
N ASN A 497 -7.20 13.29 -20.66
CA ASN A 497 -8.56 13.40 -21.21
C ASN A 497 -9.46 14.04 -20.15
N ARG A 498 -9.42 15.37 -20.03
CA ARG A 498 -10.20 16.09 -19.01
C ARG A 498 -10.54 17.52 -19.44
N GLU A 499 -11.54 18.07 -18.76
CA GLU A 499 -11.88 19.50 -18.85
C GLU A 499 -10.86 20.34 -18.08
N TYR A 500 -10.66 21.59 -18.53
CA TYR A 500 -9.70 22.50 -17.92
C TYR A 500 -10.13 23.97 -18.08
N ASN A 501 -9.67 24.82 -17.17
CA ASN A 501 -9.74 26.27 -17.33
C ASN A 501 -8.58 26.75 -18.20
N LYS A 502 -8.82 27.65 -19.16
CA LYS A 502 -7.81 28.13 -20.12
C LYS A 502 -6.48 28.57 -19.47
N THR A 503 -6.54 29.21 -18.31
CA THR A 503 -5.36 29.66 -17.53
C THR A 503 -4.55 28.52 -16.92
N ALA A 504 -5.10 27.31 -16.81
CA ALA A 504 -4.48 26.14 -16.21
C ALA A 504 -3.81 25.19 -17.22
N LEU A 505 -3.92 25.45 -18.54
CA LEU A 505 -3.40 24.54 -19.58
C LEU A 505 -1.90 24.29 -19.46
N LEU A 506 -1.12 25.36 -19.25
CA LEU A 506 0.33 25.27 -19.12
C LEU A 506 0.71 24.39 -17.92
N GLY A 507 0.12 24.67 -16.75
CA GLY A 507 0.39 23.90 -15.53
C GLY A 507 0.03 22.42 -15.69
N LEU A 508 -1.13 22.13 -16.29
CA LEU A 508 -1.60 20.78 -16.57
C LEU A 508 -0.62 19.98 -17.44
N ILE A 509 -0.21 20.54 -18.58
CA ILE A 509 0.66 19.85 -19.52
C ILE A 509 2.05 19.71 -18.90
N MET A 510 2.54 20.77 -18.24
CA MET A 510 3.85 20.79 -17.62
C MET A 510 4.01 19.75 -16.51
N GLU A 511 3.01 19.58 -15.65
CA GLU A 511 2.99 18.53 -14.61
C GLU A 511 3.21 17.14 -15.24
N LYS A 512 2.48 16.85 -16.33
CA LYS A 512 2.61 15.58 -17.05
C LYS A 512 3.94 15.45 -17.80
N MET A 513 4.48 16.55 -18.32
CA MET A 513 5.81 16.56 -18.93
C MET A 513 6.90 16.24 -17.90
N GLU A 514 6.80 16.78 -16.68
CA GLU A 514 7.75 16.51 -15.60
C GLU A 514 7.66 15.06 -15.11
N GLU A 515 6.45 14.53 -14.95
CA GLU A 515 6.23 13.12 -14.61
C GLU A 515 6.86 12.18 -15.64
N ILE A 516 6.55 12.37 -16.93
CA ILE A 516 7.11 11.53 -18.00
C ILE A 516 8.62 11.71 -18.10
N PHE A 517 9.13 12.93 -17.92
CA PHE A 517 10.56 13.18 -17.93
C PHE A 517 11.28 12.43 -16.81
N ARG A 518 10.74 12.42 -15.58
CA ARG A 518 11.26 11.64 -14.46
C ARG A 518 11.29 10.14 -14.78
N ILE A 519 10.17 9.59 -15.26
CA ILE A 519 10.07 8.17 -15.62
C ILE A 519 11.08 7.78 -16.71
N ASN A 520 11.17 8.57 -17.78
CA ASN A 520 12.09 8.27 -18.88
C ASN A 520 13.55 8.38 -18.45
N LEU A 521 13.88 9.33 -17.56
CA LEU A 521 15.23 9.47 -17.02
C LEU A 521 15.59 8.27 -16.13
N ASP A 522 14.65 7.81 -15.30
CA ASP A 522 14.83 6.65 -14.45
C ASP A 522 15.05 5.38 -15.26
N LEU A 523 14.25 5.15 -16.32
CA LEU A 523 14.43 3.99 -17.21
C LEU A 523 15.78 3.97 -17.96
N GLU A 524 16.40 5.13 -18.14
CA GLU A 524 17.72 5.19 -18.76
C GLU A 524 18.84 5.01 -17.72
N ILE A 525 18.71 5.56 -16.52
CA ILE A 525 19.80 5.62 -15.54
C ILE A 525 19.82 4.43 -14.57
N LEU A 526 18.65 3.95 -14.15
CA LEU A 526 18.45 2.83 -13.23
C LEU A 526 18.27 1.53 -14.02
#